data_AF-A0A258KYG1-F1
#
_entry.id   AF-A0A258KYG1-F1
#
_cell.length_a   1.000
_cell.length_b   1.000
_cell.length_c   1.000
_cell.angle_alpha   90.00
_cell.angle_beta   90.00
_cell.angle_gamma   90.00
#
_symmetry.space_group_name_H-M   'P 1'
#
loop_
_entity.id
_entity.type
_entity.pdbx_description
1 polymer ?
#
loop_
_entity_poly.entity_id
_entity_poly.type
_entity_poly.pdbx_seq_one_letter_code
_entity_poly.pdbx_strand_id
1 'polypeptide(L)'
;MKYLRVTKDLKVRTRDILYIRKVRESEALSLDRDGAIKAPVGAAIIVLKAANSARIVTPIAFATLKERMAFVDIGENRFVPASNIEAIEQSADEGVGQRFCSVWLFGGSVLTTLIPFYILEGRHREGAYAQLRMDERAAHAERVKQKLLERPKFAPVIPAYPFPYSGNGFGLAA
;
A
#
# COMPACT_ATOMS: atom_id res chain seq x y z
N MET A 1 11.80 -0.06 -9.07
CA MET A 1 10.69 -1.05 -9.09
C MET A 1 9.85 -0.87 -7.83
N LYS A 2 8.55 -0.53 -7.92
CA LYS A 2 7.68 -0.30 -6.76
C LYS A 2 7.06 -1.62 -6.27
N TYR A 3 7.21 -1.90 -4.98
CA TYR A 3 6.64 -3.07 -4.32
C TYR A 3 5.68 -2.60 -3.23
N LEU A 4 4.50 -3.23 -3.16
CA LEU A 4 3.62 -3.13 -2.00
C LEU A 4 4.11 -4.12 -0.95
N ARG A 5 4.65 -3.60 0.16
CA ARG A 5 4.93 -4.42 1.33
C ARG A 5 3.62 -4.65 2.07
N VAL A 6 3.21 -5.92 2.13
CA VAL A 6 1.97 -6.34 2.78
C VAL A 6 2.32 -6.68 4.23
N THR A 7 3.02 -7.79 4.48
CA THR A 7 3.57 -8.14 5.81
C THR A 7 5.09 -7.92 5.88
N LYS A 8 5.73 -8.30 6.99
CA LYS A 8 7.20 -8.27 7.10
C LYS A 8 7.84 -9.13 5.99
N ASP A 9 7.22 -10.26 5.70
CA ASP A 9 7.75 -11.31 4.80
C ASP A 9 7.14 -11.24 3.40
N LEU A 10 5.90 -10.76 3.26
CA LEU A 10 5.22 -10.68 1.97
C LEU A 10 5.41 -9.32 1.30
N LYS A 11 6.09 -9.34 0.15
CA LYS A 11 6.23 -8.20 -0.76
C LYS A 11 5.65 -8.57 -2.13
N VAL A 12 4.72 -7.76 -2.61
CA VAL A 12 4.05 -7.95 -3.91
C VAL A 12 4.46 -6.83 -4.83
N ARG A 13 4.81 -7.14 -6.08
CA ARG A 13 5.06 -6.09 -7.10
C ARG A 13 3.75 -5.40 -7.43
N THR A 14 3.74 -4.07 -7.39
CA THR A 14 2.51 -3.30 -7.67
C THR A 14 1.97 -3.59 -9.08
N ARG A 15 2.87 -3.86 -10.04
CA ARG A 15 2.52 -4.23 -11.42
C ARG A 15 1.80 -5.56 -11.53
N ASP A 16 2.05 -6.50 -10.62
CA ASP A 16 1.45 -7.83 -10.66
C ASP A 16 0.04 -7.84 -10.03
N ILE A 17 -0.38 -6.75 -9.39
CA ILE A 17 -1.70 -6.61 -8.77
C ILE A 17 -2.73 -6.32 -9.86
N LEU A 18 -3.80 -7.10 -9.91
CA LEU A 18 -4.96 -6.85 -10.76
C LEU A 18 -5.90 -5.88 -10.06
N TYR A 19 -6.40 -6.24 -8.88
CA TYR A 19 -7.13 -5.37 -7.98
C TYR A 19 -7.03 -5.88 -6.54
N ILE A 20 -7.40 -5.03 -5.60
CA ILE A 20 -7.56 -5.35 -4.19
C ILE A 20 -9.04 -5.18 -3.85
N ARG A 21 -9.62 -6.11 -3.10
CA ARG A 21 -10.98 -5.95 -2.56
C ARG A 21 -10.96 -5.98 -1.04
N LYS A 22 -11.90 -5.27 -0.43
CA LYS A 22 -12.12 -5.30 1.03
C LYS A 22 -13.04 -6.47 1.35
N VAL A 23 -12.71 -7.31 2.32
CA VAL A 23 -13.60 -8.40 2.76
C VAL A 23 -14.89 -7.80 3.30
N ARG A 24 -16.03 -8.18 2.71
CA ARG A 24 -17.37 -7.80 3.19
C ARG A 24 -17.78 -8.66 4.38
N GLU A 25 -18.71 -8.17 5.19
CA GLU A 25 -19.26 -8.93 6.33
C GLU A 25 -19.88 -10.27 5.88
N SER A 26 -20.57 -10.28 4.72
CA SER A 26 -21.12 -11.50 4.12
C SER A 26 -20.05 -12.50 3.68
N GLU A 27 -18.90 -12.02 3.20
CA GLU A 27 -17.79 -12.87 2.75
C GLU A 27 -17.01 -13.45 3.94
N ALA A 28 -16.94 -12.72 5.06
CA ALA A 28 -16.35 -13.22 6.31
C ALA A 28 -17.14 -14.40 6.89
N LEU A 29 -18.43 -14.52 6.53
CA LEU A 29 -19.31 -15.65 6.86
C LEU A 29 -19.20 -16.81 5.85
N SER A 30 -18.15 -16.83 4.99
CA SER A 30 -17.87 -17.90 4.02
C SER A 30 -18.87 -18.04 2.86
N LEU A 31 -19.65 -17.00 2.57
CA LEU A 31 -20.62 -16.96 1.46
C LEU A 31 -20.05 -16.29 0.20
N ASP A 32 -18.79 -16.53 -0.14
CA ASP A 32 -18.20 -16.00 -1.39
C ASP A 32 -18.40 -16.98 -2.55
N ARG A 33 -18.64 -16.45 -3.77
CA ARG A 33 -18.86 -17.24 -5.00
C ARG A 33 -17.67 -18.12 -5.38
N ASP A 34 -16.49 -17.79 -4.86
CA ASP A 34 -15.21 -18.38 -5.24
C ASP A 34 -14.57 -19.23 -4.13
N GLY A 35 -15.33 -19.55 -3.07
CA GLY A 35 -14.92 -20.43 -1.97
C GLY A 35 -14.80 -19.76 -0.60
N ALA A 36 -14.67 -20.56 0.46
CA ALA A 36 -14.62 -20.08 1.83
C ALA A 36 -13.34 -19.25 2.10
N ILE A 37 -13.52 -17.98 2.48
CA ILE A 37 -12.42 -17.08 2.82
C ILE A 37 -12.27 -17.00 4.34
N LYS A 38 -11.19 -17.56 4.88
CA LYS A 38 -10.81 -17.37 6.28
C LYS A 38 -10.08 -16.04 6.44
N ALA A 39 -10.83 -14.94 6.51
CA ALA A 39 -10.26 -13.61 6.77
C ALA A 39 -11.17 -12.78 7.68
N PRO A 40 -10.61 -11.94 8.57
CA PRO A 40 -11.41 -11.04 9.39
C PRO A 40 -12.09 -9.96 8.53
N VAL A 41 -13.23 -9.45 9.03
CA VAL A 41 -13.98 -8.36 8.37
C VAL A 41 -13.06 -7.17 8.13
N GLY A 42 -13.10 -6.60 6.92
CA GLY A 42 -12.28 -5.44 6.56
C GLY A 42 -10.82 -5.76 6.22
N ALA A 43 -10.43 -7.04 6.22
CA ALA A 43 -9.17 -7.49 5.63
C ALA A 43 -9.12 -7.19 4.13
N ALA A 44 -7.91 -7.16 3.57
CA ALA A 44 -7.70 -6.97 2.14
C ALA A 44 -7.42 -8.31 1.44
N ILE A 45 -8.07 -8.53 0.31
CA ILE A 45 -7.75 -9.62 -0.61
C ILE A 45 -7.06 -9.01 -1.82
N ILE A 46 -5.84 -9.45 -2.10
CA ILE A 46 -5.04 -9.01 -3.24
C ILE A 46 -5.18 -10.05 -4.34
N VAL A 47 -5.67 -9.64 -5.50
CA VAL A 47 -5.79 -10.48 -6.68
C VAL A 47 -4.64 -10.15 -7.62
N LEU A 48 -3.90 -11.17 -8.06
CA LEU A 48 -2.74 -11.02 -8.95
C LEU A 48 -3.10 -11.36 -10.40
N LYS A 49 -2.34 -10.78 -11.34
CA LYS A 49 -2.46 -10.96 -12.80
C LYS A 49 -1.98 -12.33 -13.32
N ALA A 50 -1.38 -13.18 -12.48
CA ALA A 50 -0.81 -14.46 -12.91
C ALA A 50 -1.84 -15.34 -13.63
N ALA A 51 -1.39 -16.22 -14.54
CA ALA A 51 -2.23 -17.07 -15.40
C ALA A 51 -3.30 -17.89 -14.65
N ASN A 52 -3.16 -18.08 -13.33
CA ASN A 52 -4.10 -18.79 -12.47
C ASN A 52 -4.88 -17.89 -11.50
N SER A 53 -4.91 -16.56 -11.68
CA SER A 53 -5.65 -15.61 -10.82
C SER A 53 -5.41 -15.84 -9.32
N ALA A 54 -4.14 -16.08 -8.94
CA ALA A 54 -3.80 -16.44 -7.57
C ALA A 54 -4.26 -15.33 -6.61
N ARG A 55 -5.15 -15.70 -5.68
CA ARG A 55 -5.69 -14.81 -4.66
C ARG A 55 -4.82 -14.91 -3.44
N ILE A 56 -4.27 -13.78 -3.02
CA ILE A 56 -3.60 -13.67 -1.74
C ILE A 56 -4.58 -13.04 -0.77
N VAL A 57 -5.13 -13.87 0.12
CA VAL A 57 -5.89 -13.38 1.26
C VAL A 57 -4.88 -12.88 2.29
N THR A 58 -4.95 -11.60 2.62
CA THR A 58 -4.00 -11.00 3.56
C THR A 58 -4.72 -10.74 4.88
N PRO A 59 -4.10 -11.02 6.05
CA PRO A 59 -4.71 -10.76 7.35
C PRO A 59 -4.72 -9.25 7.70
N ILE A 60 -4.35 -8.39 6.76
CA ILE A 60 -4.10 -6.97 6.97
C ILE A 60 -5.35 -6.18 6.62
N ALA A 61 -5.70 -5.23 7.49
CA ALA A 61 -6.82 -4.34 7.26
C ALA A 61 -6.58 -3.47 6.02
N PHE A 62 -7.61 -3.35 5.18
CA PHE A 62 -7.53 -2.55 3.95
C PHE A 62 -7.14 -1.08 4.20
N ALA A 63 -7.51 -0.53 5.37
CA ALA A 63 -7.11 0.82 5.79
C ALA A 63 -5.58 0.98 5.85
N THR A 64 -4.86 0.00 6.37
CA THR A 64 -3.39 0.05 6.46
C THR A 64 -2.70 -0.08 5.10
N LEU A 65 -3.36 -0.70 4.09
CA LEU A 65 -2.86 -0.68 2.72
C LEU A 65 -3.01 0.72 2.11
N LYS A 66 -4.14 1.39 2.36
CA LYS A 66 -4.40 2.76 1.89
C LYS A 66 -3.39 3.78 2.41
N GLU A 67 -2.80 3.55 3.57
CA GLU A 67 -1.72 4.39 4.10
C GLU A 67 -0.40 4.24 3.33
N ARG A 68 -0.18 3.08 2.69
CA ARG A 68 1.07 2.72 2.01
C ARG A 68 1.04 3.01 0.52
N MET A 69 -0.14 3.07 -0.08
CA MET A 69 -0.30 3.28 -1.52
C MET A 69 -1.66 3.89 -1.82
N ALA A 70 -1.72 4.72 -2.85
CA ALA A 70 -2.98 5.26 -3.34
C ALA A 70 -3.71 4.24 -4.21
N PHE A 71 -5.02 4.13 -3.98
CA PHE A 71 -5.90 3.24 -4.74
C PHE A 71 -7.04 4.02 -5.37
N VAL A 72 -7.40 3.62 -6.58
CA VAL A 72 -8.56 4.09 -7.33
C VAL A 72 -9.68 3.07 -7.15
N ASP A 73 -10.84 3.54 -6.71
CA ASP A 73 -12.04 2.71 -6.62
C ASP A 73 -12.70 2.59 -7.99
N ILE A 74 -12.71 1.37 -8.52
CA ILE A 74 -13.27 0.98 -9.83
C ILE A 74 -14.73 0.51 -9.67
N GLY A 75 -15.25 0.45 -8.44
CA GLY A 75 -16.59 -0.03 -8.17
C GLY A 75 -16.63 -1.50 -7.80
N GLU A 76 -17.82 -1.97 -7.40
CA GLU A 76 -18.04 -3.35 -6.93
C GLU A 76 -17.06 -3.78 -5.82
N ASN A 77 -16.55 -2.83 -5.02
CA ASN A 77 -15.57 -3.08 -3.97
C ASN A 77 -14.19 -3.54 -4.52
N ARG A 78 -13.84 -3.15 -5.75
CA ARG A 78 -12.55 -3.39 -6.41
C ARG A 78 -11.72 -2.11 -6.45
N PHE A 79 -10.52 -2.18 -5.90
CA PHE A 79 -9.59 -1.07 -5.76
C PHE A 79 -8.28 -1.37 -6.49
N VAL A 80 -7.84 -0.48 -7.36
CA VAL A 80 -6.63 -0.68 -8.15
C VAL A 80 -5.56 0.32 -7.73
N PRO A 81 -4.28 -0.10 -7.62
CA PRO A 81 -3.19 0.85 -7.38
C PRO A 81 -3.15 1.92 -8.47
N ALA A 82 -3.16 3.21 -8.09
CA ALA A 82 -3.13 4.32 -9.06
C ALA A 82 -1.90 4.23 -9.98
N SER A 83 -0.75 3.82 -9.42
CA SER A 83 0.50 3.64 -10.17
C SER A 83 0.51 2.46 -11.17
N ASN A 84 -0.53 1.63 -11.19
CA ASN A 84 -0.65 0.48 -12.08
C ASN A 84 -1.63 0.71 -13.23
N ILE A 85 -2.39 1.81 -13.21
CA ILE A 85 -3.31 2.18 -14.28
C ILE A 85 -2.49 2.84 -15.39
N GLU A 86 -2.67 2.36 -16.62
CA GLU A 86 -1.99 2.84 -17.81
C GLU A 86 -2.89 3.77 -18.61
N ALA A 87 -4.12 3.33 -18.87
CA ALA A 87 -5.13 4.12 -19.56
C ALA A 87 -6.54 3.82 -19.01
N ILE A 88 -7.42 4.80 -19.13
CA ILE A 88 -8.86 4.62 -18.94
C ILE A 88 -9.49 5.00 -20.25
N GLU A 89 -10.29 4.11 -20.82
CA GLU A 89 -10.97 4.32 -22.09
C GLU A 89 -12.47 4.07 -21.94
N GLN A 90 -13.26 4.83 -22.68
CA GLN A 90 -14.70 4.64 -22.75
C GLN A 90 -15.03 3.79 -23.98
N SER A 91 -15.91 2.81 -23.82
CA SER A 91 -16.42 2.04 -24.96
C SER A 91 -17.18 2.95 -25.92
N ALA A 92 -17.06 2.69 -27.22
CA ALA A 92 -17.94 3.30 -28.21
C ALA A 92 -19.41 2.90 -27.90
N ASP A 93 -20.34 3.79 -28.24
CA ASP A 93 -21.76 3.61 -27.96
C ASP A 93 -22.32 2.53 -28.92
N GLU A 94 -22.30 1.27 -28.51
CA GLU A 94 -22.88 0.15 -29.28
C GLU A 94 -24.41 0.11 -29.10
N GLY A 95 -25.11 1.20 -29.45
CA GLY A 95 -26.56 1.24 -29.72
C GLY A 95 -27.55 0.88 -28.58
N VAL A 96 -27.10 0.31 -27.45
CA VAL A 96 -27.94 -0.16 -26.32
C VAL A 96 -27.81 0.75 -25.09
N GLY A 97 -27.06 1.85 -25.18
CA GLY A 97 -27.02 2.91 -24.17
C GLY A 97 -26.27 2.59 -22.87
N GLN A 98 -25.69 1.39 -22.73
CA GLN A 98 -24.77 1.08 -21.63
C GLN A 98 -23.32 1.34 -22.04
N ARG A 99 -22.80 2.50 -21.63
CA ARG A 99 -21.39 2.84 -21.78
C ARG A 99 -20.60 2.20 -20.64
N PHE A 100 -19.67 1.32 -20.95
CA PHE A 100 -18.72 0.79 -19.97
C PHE A 100 -17.38 1.51 -20.12
N CYS A 101 -16.68 1.66 -19.01
CA CYS A 101 -15.30 2.12 -18.99
C CYS A 101 -14.39 0.90 -18.87
N SER A 102 -13.32 0.92 -19.64
CA SER A 102 -12.23 -0.04 -19.56
C SER A 102 -11.03 0.62 -18.86
N VAL A 103 -10.49 -0.06 -17.87
CA VAL A 103 -9.31 0.35 -17.12
C VAL A 103 -8.19 -0.59 -17.52
N TRP A 104 -7.25 -0.05 -18.29
CA TRP A 104 -6.06 -0.75 -18.76
C TRP A 104 -4.99 -0.69 -17.68
N LEU A 105 -4.48 -1.85 -17.31
CA LEU A 105 -3.42 -2.00 -16.33
C LEU A 105 -2.12 -2.37 -17.02
N PHE A 106 -1.01 -1.88 -16.47
CA PHE A 106 0.32 -2.19 -16.98
C PHE A 106 0.53 -3.69 -17.21
N GLY A 107 0.91 -4.08 -18.42
CA GLY A 107 1.07 -5.50 -18.77
C GLY A 107 -0.19 -6.15 -19.37
N GLY A 108 -1.12 -5.35 -19.89
CA GLY A 108 -2.17 -5.79 -20.81
C GLY A 108 -3.42 -6.38 -20.16
N SER A 109 -3.57 -6.28 -18.83
CA SER A 109 -4.81 -6.70 -18.17
C SER A 109 -5.85 -5.57 -18.21
N VAL A 110 -7.10 -5.91 -18.53
CA VAL A 110 -8.20 -4.94 -18.63
C VAL A 110 -9.28 -5.25 -17.59
N LEU A 111 -9.76 -4.22 -16.91
CA LEU A 111 -10.94 -4.30 -16.04
C LEU A 111 -12.06 -3.43 -16.60
N THR A 112 -13.25 -4.00 -16.71
CA THR A 112 -14.45 -3.26 -17.13
C THR A 112 -15.27 -2.83 -15.93
N THR A 113 -15.87 -1.66 -16.05
CA THR A 113 -16.64 -0.99 -15.00
C THR A 113 -17.81 -0.22 -15.61
N LEU A 114 -18.92 -0.15 -14.89
CA LEU A 114 -20.08 0.66 -15.24
C LEU A 114 -20.03 2.09 -14.67
N ILE A 115 -18.97 2.44 -13.93
CA ILE A 115 -18.80 3.80 -13.44
C ILE A 115 -18.60 4.74 -14.63
N PRO A 116 -19.28 5.89 -14.66
CA PRO A 116 -19.08 6.90 -15.69
C PRO A 116 -17.62 7.34 -15.83
N PHE A 117 -17.19 7.54 -17.08
CA PHE A 117 -15.80 7.86 -17.42
C PHE A 117 -15.24 9.05 -16.65
N TYR A 118 -15.97 10.17 -16.61
CA TYR A 118 -15.52 11.40 -15.94
C TYR A 118 -15.29 11.21 -14.43
N ILE A 119 -16.05 10.32 -13.79
CA ILE A 119 -15.88 10.00 -12.37
C ILE A 119 -14.61 9.17 -12.18
N LEU A 120 -14.41 8.15 -13.01
CA LEU A 120 -13.20 7.32 -12.97
C LEU A 120 -11.94 8.13 -13.25
N GLU A 121 -12.00 9.01 -14.24
CA GLU A 121 -10.90 9.91 -14.57
C GLU A 121 -10.57 10.85 -13.41
N GLY A 122 -11.59 11.44 -12.78
CA GLY A 122 -11.42 12.25 -11.57
C GLY A 122 -10.75 11.48 -10.44
N ARG A 123 -11.26 10.27 -10.13
CA ARG A 123 -10.69 9.38 -9.10
C ARG A 123 -9.25 8.96 -9.44
N HIS A 124 -8.95 8.72 -10.70
CA HIS A 124 -7.61 8.37 -11.15
C HIS A 124 -6.64 9.53 -10.96
N ARG A 125 -7.03 10.75 -11.36
CA ARG A 125 -6.22 11.96 -11.14
C ARG A 125 -5.96 12.19 -9.66
N GLU A 126 -7.00 12.14 -8.83
CA GLU A 126 -6.87 12.25 -7.37
C GLU A 126 -5.96 11.18 -6.78
N GLY A 127 -6.11 9.93 -7.24
CA GLY A 127 -5.27 8.80 -6.85
C GLY A 127 -3.80 9.00 -7.25
N ALA A 128 -3.54 9.52 -8.45
CA ALA A 128 -2.21 9.85 -8.93
C ALA A 128 -1.56 10.96 -8.08
N TYR A 129 -2.29 12.04 -7.78
CA TYR A 129 -1.81 13.09 -6.87
C TYR A 129 -1.55 12.58 -5.46
N ALA A 130 -2.42 11.71 -4.93
CA ALA A 130 -2.21 11.08 -3.65
C ALA A 130 -0.94 10.22 -3.64
N GLN A 131 -0.69 9.47 -4.72
CA GLN A 131 0.52 8.66 -4.87
C GLN A 131 1.78 9.53 -4.90
N LEU A 132 1.76 10.64 -5.65
CA LEU A 132 2.88 11.58 -5.72
C LEU A 132 3.22 12.15 -4.34
N ARG A 133 2.21 12.57 -3.56
CA ARG A 133 2.41 13.05 -2.18
C ARG A 133 3.02 11.99 -1.26
N MET A 134 2.62 10.72 -1.41
CA MET A 134 3.21 9.61 -0.65
C MET A 134 4.67 9.37 -1.05
N ASP A 135 4.96 9.39 -2.35
CA ASP A 135 6.31 9.19 -2.88
C ASP A 135 7.25 10.33 -2.42
N GLU A 136 6.79 11.58 -2.41
CA GLU A 136 7.52 12.74 -1.89
C GLU A 136 7.85 12.60 -0.40
N ARG A 137 6.87 12.20 0.41
CA ARG A 137 7.07 11.95 1.86
C ARG A 137 8.08 10.85 2.09
N ALA A 138 8.01 9.77 1.30
CA ALA A 138 8.97 8.67 1.38
C ALA A 138 10.39 9.14 1.00
N ALA A 139 10.53 9.90 -0.08
CA ALA A 139 11.82 10.46 -0.50
C ALA A 139 12.42 11.40 0.55
N HIS A 140 11.57 12.25 1.18
CA HIS A 140 12.02 13.12 2.27
C HIS A 140 12.48 12.31 3.49
N ALA A 141 11.75 11.27 3.88
CA ALA A 141 12.13 10.40 5.00
C ALA A 141 13.46 9.68 4.76
N GLU A 142 13.71 9.16 3.55
CA GLU A 142 15.00 8.53 3.21
C GLU A 142 16.15 9.54 3.25
N ARG A 143 15.94 10.78 2.79
CA ARG A 143 16.96 11.84 2.92
C ARG A 143 17.29 12.15 4.37
N VAL A 144 16.29 12.25 5.24
CA VAL A 144 16.50 12.48 6.69
C VAL A 144 17.25 11.30 7.31
N LYS A 145 16.87 10.08 6.97
CA LYS A 145 17.55 8.87 7.44
C LYS A 145 19.02 8.83 7.02
N GLN A 146 19.33 9.15 5.76
CA GLN A 146 20.72 9.25 5.28
C GLN A 146 21.50 10.29 6.09
N LYS A 147 20.96 11.49 6.28
CA LYS A 147 21.58 12.53 7.12
C LYS A 147 21.81 12.08 8.57
N LEU A 148 20.92 11.28 9.14
CA LEU A 148 21.09 10.75 10.51
C LEU A 148 22.16 9.66 10.58
N LEU A 149 22.30 8.84 9.54
CA LEU A 149 23.32 7.80 9.46
C LEU A 149 24.71 8.38 9.19
N GLU A 150 24.80 9.45 8.41
CA GLU A 150 26.03 10.17 8.08
C GLU A 150 26.54 11.06 9.23
N ARG A 151 25.70 11.33 10.23
CA ARG A 151 26.16 12.09 11.41
C ARG A 151 27.27 11.30 12.09
N PRO A 152 28.44 11.93 12.36
CA PRO A 152 29.46 11.31 13.17
C PRO A 152 28.81 10.96 14.52
N LYS A 153 28.93 9.69 14.93
CA LYS A 153 28.54 9.27 16.27
C LYS A 153 29.43 10.04 17.23
N PHE A 154 28.97 11.18 17.71
CA PHE A 154 29.58 11.82 18.86
C PHE A 154 29.47 10.80 19.98
N ALA A 155 30.61 10.24 20.39
CA ALA A 155 30.69 9.58 21.68
C ALA A 155 30.09 10.57 22.69
N PRO A 156 29.22 10.14 23.61
CA PRO A 156 28.81 11.00 24.69
C PRO A 156 30.09 11.46 25.37
N VAL A 157 30.48 12.71 25.16
CA VAL A 157 31.45 13.38 26.00
C VAL A 157 30.70 13.55 27.30
N ILE A 158 30.70 12.50 28.12
CA ILE A 158 30.39 12.63 29.53
C ILE A 158 31.51 13.58 30.00
N PRO A 159 31.21 14.84 30.35
CA PRO A 159 32.22 15.66 30.97
C PRO A 159 32.64 14.89 32.22
N ALA A 160 33.88 14.41 32.25
CA ALA A 160 34.48 13.94 33.48
C ALA A 160 34.50 15.17 34.38
N TYR A 161 33.47 15.35 35.19
CA TYR A 161 33.48 16.27 36.29
C TYR A 161 34.49 15.68 37.28
N PRO A 162 35.68 16.28 37.46
CA PRO A 162 36.50 15.90 38.58
C PRO A 162 35.75 16.38 39.82
N PHE A 163 35.08 15.47 40.53
CA PHE A 163 34.55 15.80 41.85
C PHE A 163 35.73 16.24 42.73
N PRO A 164 35.71 17.45 43.30
CA PRO A 164 36.80 17.97 44.12
C PRO A 164 36.63 17.41 45.53
N TYR A 165 36.84 16.10 45.70
CA TYR A 165 37.04 15.51 47.02
C TYR A 165 38.26 14.60 46.96
N SER A 166 39.43 15.22 47.07
CA SER A 166 40.60 14.57 47.65
C SER A 166 40.31 14.35 49.14
N GLY A 167 39.96 13.14 49.54
CA GLY A 167 39.65 12.91 50.95
C GLY A 167 39.33 11.45 51.26
N ASN A 168 40.38 10.71 51.58
CA ASN A 168 40.40 9.57 52.51
C ASN A 168 39.50 8.37 52.21
N GLY A 169 40.16 7.33 51.69
CA GLY A 169 40.01 5.93 52.09
C GLY A 169 38.63 5.44 52.50
N PHE A 170 37.91 4.86 51.55
CA PHE A 170 36.97 3.79 51.87
C PHE A 170 37.66 2.46 51.59
N GLY A 171 37.95 1.76 52.69
CA GLY A 171 38.62 0.47 52.69
C GLY A 171 37.83 -0.60 51.91
N LEU A 172 38.57 -1.42 51.18
CA LEU A 172 38.14 -2.78 50.86
C LEU A 172 38.04 -3.55 52.19
N ALA A 173 36.82 -3.85 52.62
CA ALA A 173 36.58 -4.97 53.51
C ALA A 173 36.52 -6.24 52.66
N ALA A 174 37.25 -7.25 53.13
CA ALA A 174 37.43 -8.59 52.57
C ALA A 174 36.13 -9.41 52.44
#